data_AF-A0A813WQQ8-F1
#
_entry.id   AF-A0A813WQQ8-F1
#
_cell.length_a   1.000
_cell.length_b   1.000
_cell.length_c   1.000
_cell.angle_alpha   90.00
_cell.angle_beta   90.00
_cell.angle_gamma   90.00
#
_symmetry.space_group_name_H-M   'P 1'
#
loop_
_entity.id
_entity.type
_entity.pdbx_description
1 polymer ?
#
loop_
_entity_poly.entity_id
_entity_poly.type
_entity_poly.pdbx_seq_one_letter_code
_entity_poly.pdbx_strand_id
1 'polypeptide(L)'
;MLDAKLIQPSESSWASPLMLVSKPDGSIRVTIDYRSLNERTQNDAHPLPFCEDFGKKEVVFLGHVISSGSDKSKCEALFQFKRPKRLLSFKVFWGSHNIIGSSLKTSKRSLLHCIG
;
A
#
# COMPACT_ATOMS: atom_id res chain seq x y z
N MET A 1 -2.31 13.76 25.27
CA MET A 1 -1.47 13.69 24.05
C MET A 1 0.02 13.80 24.39
N LEU A 2 0.42 14.73 25.27
CA LEU A 2 1.80 14.80 25.79
C LEU A 2 2.20 13.54 26.57
N ASP A 3 1.39 13.11 27.55
CA ASP A 3 1.68 11.90 28.35
C ASP A 3 1.67 10.62 27.51
N ALA A 4 0.81 10.59 26.48
CA ALA A 4 0.74 9.50 25.51
C ALA A 4 1.88 9.52 24.47
N LYS A 5 2.81 10.49 24.56
CA LYS A 5 3.95 10.68 23.65
C LYS A 5 3.58 10.79 22.17
N LEU A 6 2.39 11.32 21.89
CA LEU A 6 1.91 11.56 20.51
C LEU A 6 2.32 12.94 19.99
N ILE A 7 2.58 13.89 20.88
CA ILE A 7 3.01 15.27 20.57
C ILE A 7 4.12 15.71 21.54
N GLN A 8 4.84 16.76 21.17
CA GLN A 8 5.85 17.41 22.00
C GLN A 8 5.83 18.94 21.77
N PRO A 9 6.35 19.76 22.69
CA PRO A 9 6.59 21.17 22.43
C PRO A 9 7.51 21.35 21.21
N SER A 10 7.23 22.35 20.39
CA SER A 10 8.00 22.64 19.17
C SER A 10 8.11 24.15 18.93
N GLU A 11 9.27 24.58 18.45
CA GLU A 11 9.54 25.95 17.99
C GLU A 11 9.64 25.98 16.46
N SER A 12 8.60 25.52 15.76
CA SER A 12 8.57 25.54 14.29
C SER A 12 8.10 26.88 13.75
N SER A 13 8.65 27.28 12.60
CA SER A 13 8.15 28.43 11.82
C SER A 13 6.78 28.18 11.18
N TRP A 14 6.28 26.95 11.26
CA TRP A 14 4.97 26.52 10.77
C TRP A 14 4.03 26.28 11.96
N ALA A 15 2.82 26.79 11.85
CA ALA A 15 1.75 26.57 12.82
C ALA A 15 0.39 26.54 12.11
N SER A 16 -0.55 25.80 12.68
CA SER A 16 -1.93 25.73 12.22
C SER A 16 -2.86 25.93 13.43
N PRO A 17 -4.00 26.63 13.26
CA PRO A 17 -4.87 26.93 14.38
C PRO A 17 -5.57 25.68 14.92
N LEU A 18 -5.85 25.70 16.22
CA LEU A 18 -6.57 24.64 16.94
C LEU A 18 -8.05 25.00 17.06
N MET A 19 -8.90 24.02 16.79
CA MET A 19 -10.35 24.11 16.82
C MET A 19 -10.90 23.12 17.84
N LEU A 20 -11.87 23.56 18.64
CA LEU A 20 -12.64 22.70 19.54
C LEU A 20 -13.99 22.40 18.90
N VAL A 21 -14.26 21.12 18.67
CA VAL A 21 -15.49 20.66 18.01
C VAL A 21 -16.27 19.77 18.96
N SER A 22 -17.53 20.15 19.24
CA SER A 22 -18.44 19.31 20.02
C SER A 22 -18.89 18.10 19.19
N LYS A 23 -18.79 16.91 19.76
CA LYS A 23 -19.39 15.69 19.23
C LYS A 23 -20.86 15.59 19.64
N PRO A 24 -21.66 14.77 18.93
CA PRO A 24 -23.05 14.49 19.32
C PRO A 24 -23.20 13.86 20.71
N ASP A 25 -22.18 13.13 21.19
CA ASP A 25 -22.15 12.53 22.53
C ASP A 25 -21.85 13.55 23.65
N GLY A 26 -21.72 14.84 23.32
CA GLY A 26 -21.40 15.92 24.27
C GLY A 26 -19.91 16.07 24.58
N SER A 27 -19.04 15.16 24.11
CA SER A 27 -17.60 15.28 24.29
C SER A 27 -16.98 16.25 23.28
N ILE A 28 -15.82 16.83 23.62
CA ILE A 28 -15.11 17.77 22.75
C ILE A 28 -13.95 17.06 22.05
N ARG A 29 -13.79 17.27 20.74
CA ARG A 29 -12.61 16.91 19.96
C ARG A 29 -11.74 18.13 19.73
N VAL A 30 -10.46 17.99 20.03
CA VAL A 30 -9.43 18.91 19.57
C VAL A 30 -9.11 18.55 18.11
N THR A 31 -9.22 19.51 17.20
CA THR A 31 -8.95 19.35 15.76
C THR A 31 -8.02 20.47 15.31
N ILE A 32 -7.08 20.18 14.41
CA ILE A 32 -6.15 21.18 13.87
C ILE A 32 -6.52 21.45 12.41
N ASP A 33 -6.58 22.72 12.02
CA ASP A 33 -6.93 23.11 10.66
C ASP A 33 -5.71 23.07 9.72
N TYR A 34 -5.50 21.93 9.08
CA TYR A 34 -4.38 21.72 8.16
C TYR A 34 -4.63 22.20 6.72
N ARG A 35 -5.71 22.94 6.42
CA ARG A 35 -6.06 23.30 5.04
C ARG A 35 -4.91 23.98 4.28
N SER A 36 -4.33 25.04 4.84
CA SER A 36 -3.20 25.76 4.23
C SER A 36 -1.92 24.93 4.17
N LEU A 37 -1.74 23.95 5.07
CA LEU A 37 -0.61 23.03 5.02
C LEU A 37 -0.78 22.01 3.89
N ASN A 38 -1.98 21.45 3.75
CA ASN A 38 -2.32 20.45 2.75
C ASN A 38 -2.17 21.00 1.32
N GLU A 39 -2.51 22.28 1.08
CA GLU A 39 -2.31 22.95 -0.20
C GLU A 39 -0.83 23.05 -0.63
N ARG A 40 0.09 23.09 0.34
CA ARG A 40 1.54 23.18 0.10
C ARG A 40 2.23 21.81 0.10
N THR A 41 1.51 20.75 0.47
CA THR A 41 2.05 19.41 0.58
C THR A 41 1.78 18.64 -0.71
N GLN A 42 2.75 17.88 -1.21
CA GLN A 42 2.53 17.00 -2.36
C GLN A 42 1.66 15.82 -1.96
N ASN A 43 0.59 15.58 -2.70
CA ASN A 43 -0.31 14.45 -2.46
C ASN A 43 0.34 13.15 -2.95
N ASP A 44 0.56 12.20 -2.04
CA ASP A 44 0.99 10.83 -2.33
C ASP A 44 -0.23 9.89 -2.36
N ALA A 45 -1.06 10.04 -3.40
CA ALA A 45 -2.29 9.28 -3.56
C ALA A 45 -2.00 7.83 -3.95
N HIS A 46 -2.09 6.92 -2.98
CA HIS A 46 -2.22 5.49 -3.25
C HIS A 46 -3.68 5.17 -3.58
N PRO A 47 -3.95 4.36 -4.62
CA PRO A 47 -5.32 4.03 -5.01
C PRO A 47 -5.99 3.26 -3.87
N LEU A 48 -6.96 3.91 -3.21
CA LEU A 48 -7.85 3.24 -2.28
C LEU A 48 -9.01 2.62 -3.06
N PRO A 49 -9.36 1.36 -2.81
CA PRO A 49 -10.52 0.73 -3.44
C PRO A 49 -11.80 1.46 -3.04
N PHE A 50 -12.74 1.58 -3.98
CA PHE A 50 -14.06 2.12 -3.68
C PHE A 50 -14.85 1.15 -2.81
N CYS A 51 -15.86 1.65 -2.09
CA CYS A 51 -16.75 0.80 -1.28
C CYS A 51 -17.37 -0.34 -2.10
N GLU A 52 -17.67 -0.09 -3.38
CA GLU A 52 -18.22 -1.09 -4.31
C GLU A 52 -17.21 -2.17 -4.71
N ASP A 53 -15.91 -1.90 -4.61
CA ASP A 53 -14.87 -2.88 -4.92
C ASP A 53 -14.78 -3.97 -3.84
N PHE A 54 -15.29 -3.70 -2.64
CA PHE A 54 -15.34 -4.68 -1.56
C PHE A 54 -16.42 -5.72 -1.85
N GLY A 55 -16.01 -6.99 -1.92
CA GLY A 55 -16.93 -8.12 -2.17
C GLY A 55 -17.14 -8.46 -3.65
N LYS A 56 -16.45 -7.77 -4.58
CA LYS A 56 -16.43 -8.20 -5.97
C LYS A 56 -15.79 -9.58 -6.08
N LYS A 57 -16.42 -10.45 -6.88
CA LYS A 57 -15.82 -11.75 -7.26
C LYS A 57 -14.57 -11.55 -8.09
N GLU A 58 -14.36 -10.39 -8.71
CA GLU A 58 -13.19 -10.10 -9.54
C GLU A 58 -12.70 -8.68 -9.27
N VAL A 59 -11.40 -8.53 -9.02
CA VAL A 59 -10.76 -7.22 -8.83
C VAL A 59 -9.56 -7.08 -9.76
N VAL A 60 -9.38 -5.89 -10.35
CA VAL A 60 -8.18 -5.59 -11.13
C VAL A 60 -7.11 -5.05 -10.19
N PHE A 61 -5.98 -5.74 -10.10
CA PHE A 61 -4.83 -5.30 -9.32
C PHE A 61 -3.59 -5.25 -10.20
N LEU A 62 -3.00 -4.06 -10.36
CA LEU A 62 -1.80 -3.82 -11.18
C LEU A 62 -1.92 -4.37 -12.62
N GLY A 63 -3.11 -4.28 -13.21
CA GLY A 63 -3.39 -4.76 -14.57
C GLY A 63 -3.77 -6.24 -14.69
N HIS A 64 -3.85 -6.98 -13.58
CA HIS A 64 -4.30 -8.37 -13.54
C HIS A 64 -5.71 -8.48 -12.95
N VAL A 65 -6.58 -9.25 -13.59
CA VAL A 65 -7.89 -9.61 -13.03
C VAL A 65 -7.68 -10.77 -12.04
N ILE A 66 -7.99 -10.52 -10.77
CA ILE A 66 -7.98 -11.51 -9.69
C ILE A 66 -9.43 -11.90 -9.43
N SER A 67 -9.82 -13.08 -9.91
CA SER A 67 -11.12 -13.69 -9.57
C SER A 67 -11.04 -14.47 -8.26
N SER A 68 -12.10 -14.40 -7.46
CA SER A 68 -12.39 -15.24 -6.30
C SER A 68 -12.62 -16.65 -6.81
N GLY A 69 -11.50 -17.36 -6.93
CA GLY A 69 -11.40 -18.62 -7.66
C GLY A 69 -9.96 -18.85 -8.08
N SER A 70 -9.00 -18.58 -7.18
CA SER A 70 -7.67 -19.13 -7.37
C SER A 70 -7.81 -20.64 -7.20
N ASP A 71 -7.48 -21.40 -8.25
CA ASP A 71 -7.44 -22.86 -8.18
C ASP A 71 -6.73 -23.27 -6.89
N LYS A 72 -7.39 -24.07 -6.04
CA LYS A 72 -6.78 -24.54 -4.78
C LYS A 72 -5.39 -25.12 -5.00
N SER A 73 -5.21 -25.80 -6.14
CA SER A 73 -3.95 -26.35 -6.61
C SER A 73 -2.88 -25.30 -6.94
N LYS A 74 -3.22 -24.11 -7.44
CA LYS A 74 -2.24 -23.01 -7.63
C LYS A 74 -1.80 -22.39 -6.30
N CYS A 75 -2.73 -22.21 -5.37
CA CYS A 75 -2.41 -21.73 -4.03
C CYS A 75 -1.60 -22.78 -3.23
N GLU A 76 -1.97 -24.06 -3.29
CA GLU A 76 -1.19 -25.16 -2.68
C GLU A 76 0.20 -25.28 -3.29
N ALA A 77 0.33 -25.13 -4.61
CA ALA A 77 1.63 -25.14 -5.27
C ALA A 77 2.53 -23.99 -4.78
N LEU A 78 1.98 -22.80 -4.48
CA LEU A 78 2.70 -21.69 -3.85
C LEU A 78 3.16 -22.02 -2.43
N PHE A 79 2.30 -22.61 -1.61
CA PHE A 79 2.65 -23.00 -0.23
C PHE A 79 3.66 -24.15 -0.17
N GLN A 80 3.61 -25.07 -1.13
CA GLN A 80 4.55 -26.18 -1.24
C GLN A 80 5.82 -25.82 -2.05
N PHE A 81 5.92 -24.58 -2.55
CA PHE A 81 7.01 -24.20 -3.44
C PHE A 81 8.34 -24.08 -2.69
N LYS A 82 9.31 -24.91 -3.07
CA LYS A 82 10.67 -24.86 -2.51
C LYS A 82 11.39 -23.61 -3.02
N ARG A 83 11.87 -22.76 -2.10
CA ARG A 83 12.58 -21.50 -2.43
C ARG A 83 13.65 -21.75 -3.51
N PRO A 84 13.57 -21.08 -4.68
CA PRO A 84 14.49 -21.33 -5.77
C PRO A 84 15.89 -20.83 -5.39
N LYS A 85 16.90 -21.67 -5.62
CA LYS A 85 18.30 -21.38 -5.30
C LYS A 85 19.08 -20.77 -6.48
N ARG A 86 18.44 -20.63 -7.66
CA ARG A 86 19.07 -20.17 -8.90
C ARG A 86 18.13 -19.23 -9.66
N LEU A 87 18.71 -18.20 -10.28
CA LEU A 87 18.00 -17.16 -11.06
C LEU A 87 17.15 -17.72 -12.22
N LEU A 88 17.61 -18.78 -12.89
CA LEU A 88 16.85 -19.44 -13.96
C LEU A 88 15.55 -20.09 -13.47
N SER A 89 15.54 -20.61 -12.24
CA SER A 89 14.34 -21.17 -11.61
C SER A 89 13.33 -20.08 -11.22
N PHE A 90 13.79 -18.84 -11.04
CA PHE A 90 12.95 -17.67 -10.71
C PHE A 90 12.05 -17.25 -11.89
N LYS A 91 12.49 -17.50 -13.12
CA LYS A 91 11.73 -17.19 -14.35
C LYS A 91 10.52 -18.11 -14.56
N VAL A 92 10.65 -19.36 -14.10
CA VAL A 92 9.55 -20.34 -14.06
C VAL A 92 8.56 -20.00 -12.95
N PHE A 93 9.05 -19.51 -11.80
CA PHE A 93 8.23 -19.16 -10.63
C PHE A 93 7.17 -18.09 -10.91
N TRP A 94 7.48 -17.06 -11.70
CA TRP A 94 6.54 -15.99 -12.06
C TRP A 94 5.73 -16.24 -13.35
N GLY A 95 5.70 -17.48 -13.85
CA GLY A 95 4.87 -17.83 -15.01
C GLY A 95 5.18 -17.06 -16.31
N SER A 96 6.40 -16.53 -16.44
CA SER A 96 6.79 -15.74 -17.60
C SER A 96 7.34 -16.62 -18.73
N HIS A 97 6.46 -17.38 -19.39
CA HIS A 97 6.79 -17.98 -20.70
C HIS A 97 6.41 -17.09 -21.89
N ASN A 98 5.86 -15.88 -21.68
CA ASN A 98 5.59 -14.92 -22.75
C ASN A 98 5.89 -13.45 -22.43
N ILE A 99 6.46 -13.13 -21.27
CA ILE A 99 6.92 -11.76 -20.97
C ILE A 99 8.39 -11.63 -21.38
N ILE A 100 8.65 -11.72 -22.68
CA ILE A 100 9.91 -11.26 -23.28
C ILE A 100 9.52 -10.25 -24.35
N GLY A 101 9.56 -8.98 -23.98
CA GLY A 101 9.30 -7.88 -24.91
C GLY A 101 9.90 -6.56 -24.46
N SER A 102 9.55 -6.04 -23.28
CA SER A 102 9.90 -4.64 -23.00
C SER A 102 10.05 -4.20 -21.53
N SER A 103 9.50 -4.90 -20.53
CA SER A 103 9.37 -4.30 -19.19
C SER A 103 10.43 -4.68 -18.13
N LEU A 104 11.40 -5.54 -18.47
CA LEU A 104 12.34 -6.13 -17.49
C LEU A 104 13.69 -5.40 -17.33
N LYS A 105 13.85 -4.18 -17.86
CA LYS A 105 15.06 -3.38 -17.58
C LYS A 105 15.01 -2.70 -16.20
N THR A 106 13.83 -2.30 -15.74
CA THR A 106 13.68 -1.49 -14.51
C THR A 106 13.61 -2.35 -13.24
N SER A 107 13.07 -3.57 -13.33
CA SER A 107 12.86 -4.47 -12.18
C SER A 107 14.06 -5.38 -11.85
N LYS A 108 15.23 -5.19 -12.47
CA LYS A 108 16.42 -6.00 -12.16
C LYS A 108 17.12 -5.59 -10.85
N ARG A 109 17.01 -4.33 -10.40
CA ARG A 109 17.68 -3.86 -9.18
C ARG A 109 16.93 -4.18 -7.89
N SER A 110 15.60 -4.21 -7.91
CA SER A 110 14.79 -4.38 -6.70
C SER A 110 14.63 -5.85 -6.28
N LEU A 111 14.56 -6.78 -7.24
CA LEU A 111 14.37 -8.21 -6.95
C LEU A 111 15.59 -8.91 -6.35
N LEU A 112 16.81 -8.39 -6.56
CA LEU A 112 18.01 -8.91 -5.90
C LEU A 112 17.98 -8.65 -4.38
N HIS A 113 17.43 -7.52 -3.95
CA HIS A 113 17.37 -7.13 -2.53
C HIS A 113 16.39 -7.98 -1.70
N CYS A 114 15.48 -8.72 -2.35
CA CYS A 114 14.58 -9.66 -1.68
C CYS A 114 15.18 -11.08 -1.54
N ILE A 115 16.34 -11.35 -2.15
CA ILE A 115 17.00 -12.65 -2.08
C ILE A 115 18.29 -12.59 -1.24
N GLY A 116 18.86 -11.40 -1.05
CA GLY A 116 20.11 -11.16 -0.32
C GLY A 116 21.03 -10.30 -1.15
#